data_AF-A0A5C9BH43-F1
#
_entry.id   AF-A0A5C9BH43-F1
#
_cell.length_a   1.000
_cell.length_b   1.000
_cell.length_c   1.000
_cell.angle_alpha   90.00
_cell.angle_beta   90.00
_cell.angle_gamma   90.00
#
_symmetry.space_group_name_H-M   'P 1'
#
loop_
_entity.id
_entity.type
_entity.pdbx_description
1 polymer ?
#
loop_
_entity_poly.entity_id
_entity_poly.type
_entity_poly.pdbx_seq_one_letter_code
_entity_poly.pdbx_strand_id
1 'polypeptide(L)'
;MDEFAIDEAAGLVLENGMKFGDTSEGQVVLEMARKFLAAKQGELMRPQAPCNRFIVRKEDMSVSGRLRLLRQEDGDMCVSVIEDDGNQASVEFCAPVSGGGKSPKTLAALRALALAMMEDNQHDPSRAGER
;
A
#
# COMPACT_ATOMS: atom_id res chain seq x y z
N MET A 1 10.45 11.19 -10.63
CA MET A 1 10.09 11.49 -12.02
C MET A 1 8.67 12.01 -11.95
N ASP A 2 8.50 13.28 -12.26
CA ASP A 2 7.21 13.97 -12.33
C ASP A 2 6.91 14.33 -13.79
N GLU A 3 5.73 14.90 -14.04
CA GLU A 3 5.28 15.25 -15.40
C GLU A 3 6.21 16.25 -16.08
N PHE A 4 6.80 17.16 -15.29
CA PHE A 4 7.77 18.15 -15.76
C PHE A 4 9.03 17.50 -16.35
N ALA A 5 9.59 16.48 -15.67
CA ALA A 5 10.76 15.75 -16.17
C ALA A 5 10.49 14.99 -17.48
N ILE A 6 9.25 14.53 -17.70
CA ILE A 6 8.85 13.86 -18.95
C ILE A 6 8.80 14.87 -20.10
N ASP A 7 8.25 16.06 -19.85
CA ASP A 7 8.15 17.10 -20.87
C ASP A 7 9.52 17.71 -21.20
N GLU A 8 10.43 17.82 -20.22
CA GLU A 8 11.82 18.21 -20.46
C GLU A 8 12.54 17.19 -21.36
N ALA A 9 12.37 15.89 -21.08
CA ALA A 9 12.92 14.83 -21.91
C ALA A 9 12.38 14.86 -23.35
N ALA A 10 11.10 15.20 -23.54
CA ALA A 10 10.51 15.34 -24.88
C ALA A 10 11.17 16.47 -25.69
N GLY A 11 11.66 17.52 -25.03
CA GLY A 11 12.31 18.67 -25.66
C GLY A 11 13.78 18.48 -26.03
N LEU A 12 14.43 17.40 -25.59
CA LEU A 12 15.85 17.15 -25.83
C LEU A 12 16.12 17.00 -27.33
N VAL A 13 17.09 17.76 -27.85
CA VAL A 13 17.51 17.69 -29.25
C VAL A 13 18.61 16.63 -29.39
N LEU A 14 18.39 15.68 -30.29
CA LEU A 14 19.33 14.61 -30.58
C LEU A 14 20.40 15.06 -31.57
N GLU A 15 21.45 14.26 -31.77
CA GLU A 15 22.54 14.55 -32.70
C GLU A 15 22.07 14.75 -34.16
N ASN A 16 20.93 14.18 -34.52
CA ASN A 16 20.30 14.34 -35.83
C ASN A 16 19.43 15.62 -35.95
N GLY A 17 19.41 16.49 -34.92
CA GLY A 17 18.66 17.73 -34.89
C GLY A 17 17.16 17.58 -34.62
N MET A 18 16.64 16.35 -34.50
CA MET A 18 15.25 16.12 -34.12
C MET A 18 15.09 16.16 -32.60
N LYS A 19 13.91 16.55 -32.13
CA LYS A 19 13.58 16.39 -30.71
C LYS A 19 13.31 14.93 -30.41
N PHE A 20 13.65 14.50 -29.20
CA PHE A 20 13.37 13.16 -28.72
C PHE A 20 11.88 12.83 -28.78
N GLY A 21 10.99 13.77 -28.42
CA GLY A 21 9.54 13.58 -28.53
C GLY A 21 9.01 13.43 -29.96
N ASP A 22 9.79 13.79 -30.98
CA ASP A 22 9.41 13.68 -32.39
C ASP A 22 9.86 12.35 -33.02
N THR A 23 10.67 11.54 -32.31
CA THR A 23 11.10 10.21 -32.80
C THR A 23 10.12 9.11 -32.40
N SER A 24 10.07 8.04 -33.19
CA SER A 24 9.24 6.86 -32.89
C SER A 24 9.60 6.23 -31.54
N GLU A 25 10.89 6.12 -31.25
CA GLU A 25 11.39 5.55 -30.00
C GLU A 25 11.08 6.45 -28.81
N GLY A 26 11.26 7.77 -28.97
CA GLY A 26 11.00 8.73 -27.91
C GLY A 26 9.52 8.82 -27.56
N GLN A 27 8.63 8.77 -28.55
CA GLN A 27 7.18 8.69 -28.30
C GLN A 27 6.80 7.47 -27.46
N VAL A 28 7.35 6.30 -27.78
CA VAL A 28 7.09 5.07 -27.01
C VAL A 28 7.60 5.20 -25.57
N VAL A 29 8.80 5.74 -25.37
CA VAL A 29 9.39 5.94 -24.04
C VAL A 29 8.57 6.93 -23.20
N LEU A 30 8.19 8.06 -23.79
CA LEU A 30 7.39 9.10 -23.12
C LEU A 30 5.99 8.57 -22.76
N GLU A 31 5.36 7.80 -23.65
CA GLU A 31 4.06 7.16 -23.37
C GLU A 31 4.18 6.17 -22.20
N MET A 32 5.21 5.33 -22.18
CA MET A 32 5.46 4.40 -21.08
C MET A 32 5.73 5.13 -19.76
N ALA A 33 6.51 6.21 -19.78
CA ALA A 33 6.79 7.02 -18.60
C ALA A 33 5.50 7.65 -18.04
N ARG A 34 4.63 8.19 -18.91
CA ARG A 34 3.32 8.72 -18.51
C ARG A 34 2.40 7.64 -17.94
N LYS A 35 2.33 6.47 -18.57
CA LYS A 35 1.57 5.32 -18.04
C LYS A 35 2.08 4.87 -16.67
N PHE A 36 3.40 4.84 -16.48
CA PHE A 36 4.00 4.51 -15.20
C PHE A 36 3.68 5.55 -14.13
N LEU A 37 3.77 6.84 -14.46
CA LEU A 37 3.43 7.93 -13.55
C LEU A 37 1.94 7.88 -13.15
N ALA A 38 1.04 7.66 -14.11
CA ALA A 38 -0.39 7.51 -13.87
C ALA A 38 -0.69 6.28 -13.00
N ALA A 39 -0.03 5.15 -13.24
CA ALA A 39 -0.16 3.95 -12.40
C ALA A 39 0.32 4.21 -10.97
N LYS A 40 1.44 4.92 -10.81
CA LYS A 40 1.97 5.31 -9.50
C LYS A 40 1.05 6.27 -8.76
N GLN A 41 0.49 7.27 -9.44
CA GLN A 41 -0.52 8.15 -8.87
C GLN A 41 -1.78 7.37 -8.46
N GLY A 42 -2.22 6.43 -9.29
CA GLY A 42 -3.32 5.51 -8.96
C GLY A 42 -3.03 4.68 -7.70
N GLU A 43 -1.80 4.19 -7.52
CA GLU A 43 -1.36 3.50 -6.29
C GLU A 43 -1.34 4.43 -5.08
N LEU A 44 -0.86 5.67 -5.24
CA LEU A 44 -0.83 6.68 -4.18
C LEU A 44 -2.23 7.09 -3.73
N MET A 45 -3.19 7.14 -4.65
CA MET A 45 -4.57 7.57 -4.37
C MET A 45 -5.45 6.44 -3.83
N ARG A 46 -4.98 5.19 -3.80
CA ARG A 46 -5.73 4.10 -3.18
C ARG A 46 -5.84 4.35 -1.67
N PRO A 47 -7.02 4.09 -1.07
CA PRO A 47 -7.15 4.09 0.38
C PRO A 47 -6.09 3.17 0.99
N GLN A 48 -5.42 3.65 2.03
CA GLN A 48 -4.47 2.84 2.78
C GLN A 48 -4.76 2.98 4.27
N ALA A 49 -4.56 1.88 4.99
CA ALA A 49 -4.54 1.90 6.43
C ALA A 49 -3.48 2.91 6.94
N PRO A 50 -3.79 3.70 7.99
CA PRO A 50 -2.82 4.60 8.59
C PRO A 50 -1.62 3.83 9.15
N CYS A 51 -0.43 4.39 8.98
CA CYS A 51 0.78 3.85 9.62
C CYS A 51 0.76 4.11 11.13
N ASN A 52 1.44 3.25 11.89
CA ASN A 52 1.66 3.37 13.34
C ASN A 52 0.38 3.51 14.18
N ARG A 53 -0.75 3.02 13.66
CA ARG A 53 -2.02 3.01 14.36
C ARG A 53 -2.60 1.60 14.35
N PHE A 54 -2.97 1.10 15.52
CA PHE A 54 -3.66 -0.18 15.62
C PHE A 54 -5.05 -0.10 15.00
N ILE A 55 -5.34 -1.10 14.17
CA ILE A 55 -6.65 -1.38 13.60
C ILE A 55 -7.12 -2.66 14.29
N VAL A 56 -8.17 -2.55 15.09
CA VAL A 56 -8.64 -3.65 15.95
C VAL A 56 -10.08 -3.98 15.60
N ARG A 57 -10.36 -5.26 15.41
CA ARG A 57 -11.71 -5.80 15.17
C ARG A 57 -11.92 -6.96 16.13
N LYS A 58 -12.98 -6.90 16.94
CA LYS A 58 -13.41 -8.05 17.76
C LYS A 58 -13.67 -9.24 16.84
N GLU A 59 -13.41 -10.45 17.28
CA GLU A 59 -13.94 -11.62 16.58
C GLU A 59 -15.40 -11.86 17.02
N ASP A 60 -16.06 -12.87 16.48
CA ASP A 60 -17.52 -12.99 16.55
C ASP A 60 -18.00 -14.02 17.62
N MET A 61 -17.10 -14.75 18.27
CA MET A 61 -17.42 -15.93 19.11
C MET A 61 -17.15 -15.74 20.61
N SER A 62 -16.41 -14.71 21.02
CA SER A 62 -16.02 -14.43 22.40
C SER A 62 -16.33 -12.99 22.80
N VAL A 63 -16.18 -12.69 24.09
CA VAL A 63 -16.54 -11.38 24.64
C VAL A 63 -15.51 -10.32 24.26
N SER A 64 -14.22 -10.67 24.23
CA SER A 64 -13.12 -9.73 24.07
C SER A 64 -12.02 -10.17 23.09
N GLY A 65 -12.12 -11.37 22.52
CA GLY A 65 -11.22 -11.85 21.48
C GLY A 65 -11.22 -10.90 20.28
N ARG A 66 -10.04 -10.69 19.68
CA ARG A 66 -9.87 -9.70 18.61
C ARG A 66 -8.67 -9.95 17.72
N LEU A 67 -8.79 -9.49 16.48
CA LEU A 67 -7.68 -9.35 15.53
C LEU A 67 -7.17 -7.90 15.59
N ARG A 68 -5.86 -7.74 15.72
CA ARG A 68 -5.18 -6.44 15.69
C ARG A 68 -4.15 -6.40 14.57
N LEU A 69 -4.26 -5.39 13.72
CA LEU A 69 -3.30 -5.10 12.65
C LEU A 69 -2.54 -3.80 12.95
N LEU A 70 -1.27 -3.78 12.57
CA LEU A 70 -0.43 -2.58 12.57
C LEU A 70 0.32 -2.51 11.25
N ARG A 71 0.21 -1.37 10.56
CA ARG A 71 1.08 -1.04 9.44
C ARG A 71 2.22 -0.15 9.95
N GLN A 72 3.46 -0.55 9.70
CA GLN A 72 4.64 0.26 10.03
C GLN A 72 4.98 1.25 8.91
N GLU A 73 5.91 2.18 9.16
CA GLU A 73 6.28 3.24 8.21
C GLU A 73 6.90 2.70 6.92
N ASP A 74 7.69 1.63 7.01
CA ASP A 74 8.30 0.94 5.88
C ASP A 74 7.31 0.05 5.10
N GLY A 75 6.06 -0.03 5.58
CA GLY A 75 4.99 -0.78 4.96
C GLY A 75 4.88 -2.23 5.43
N ASP A 76 5.66 -2.64 6.43
CA ASP A 76 5.53 -3.93 7.10
C ASP A 76 4.15 -4.03 7.78
N MET A 77 3.64 -5.26 7.84
CA MET A 77 2.35 -5.56 8.45
C MET A 77 2.54 -6.51 9.62
N CYS A 78 2.22 -6.07 10.83
CA CYS A 78 2.10 -6.93 12.00
C CYS A 78 0.65 -7.37 12.16
N VAL A 79 0.45 -8.66 12.43
CA VAL A 79 -0.84 -9.28 12.70
C VAL A 79 -0.77 -9.87 14.09
N SER A 80 -1.74 -9.56 14.96
CA SER A 80 -1.88 -10.18 16.27
C SER A 80 -3.26 -10.77 16.44
N VAL A 81 -3.31 -12.02 16.89
CA VAL A 81 -4.54 -12.64 17.40
C VAL A 81 -4.47 -12.53 18.92
N ILE A 82 -5.52 -11.96 19.53
CA ILE A 82 -5.63 -11.78 20.97
C ILE A 82 -6.87 -12.54 21.41
N GLU A 83 -6.68 -13.55 22.25
CA GLU A 83 -7.71 -14.41 22.80
C GLU A 83 -8.48 -13.71 23.93
N ASP A 84 -9.62 -14.27 24.32
CA ASP A 84 -10.51 -13.70 25.34
C ASP A 84 -9.87 -13.67 26.74
N ASP A 85 -8.93 -14.59 27.00
CA ASP A 85 -8.14 -14.64 28.23
C ASP A 85 -6.93 -13.68 28.21
N GLY A 86 -6.74 -12.95 27.11
CA GLY A 86 -5.65 -12.00 26.90
C GLY A 86 -4.36 -12.60 26.34
N ASN A 87 -4.29 -13.92 26.12
CA ASN A 87 -3.17 -14.52 25.41
C ASN A 87 -3.07 -13.98 23.99
N GLN A 88 -1.84 -13.76 23.51
CA GLN A 88 -1.62 -13.21 22.18
C GLN A 88 -0.48 -13.90 21.45
N ALA A 89 -0.66 -14.04 20.13
CA ALA A 89 0.38 -14.41 19.20
C ALA A 89 0.46 -13.36 18.08
N SER A 90 1.68 -12.99 17.68
CA SER A 90 1.89 -12.00 16.64
C SER A 90 2.92 -12.45 15.62
N VAL A 91 2.68 -12.08 14.36
CA VAL A 91 3.60 -12.31 13.24
C VAL A 91 3.78 -11.03 12.44
N GLU A 92 4.91 -10.91 11.77
CA GLU A 92 5.27 -9.77 10.94
C GLU A 92 5.55 -10.22 9.50
N PHE A 93 5.06 -9.45 8.54
CA PHE A 93 5.33 -9.63 7.12
C PHE A 93 6.03 -8.39 6.59
N CYS A 94 7.29 -8.57 6.18
CA CYS A 94 8.12 -7.47 5.70
C CYS A 94 7.81 -7.08 4.25
N ALA A 95 7.86 -5.79 3.95
CA ALA A 95 7.73 -5.24 2.60
C ALA A 95 8.89 -5.69 1.70
N PRO A 96 8.63 -5.96 0.40
CA PRO A 96 9.69 -6.14 -0.57
C PRO A 96 10.43 -4.81 -0.69
N VAL A 97 11.76 -4.84 -0.64
CA VAL A 97 12.72 -3.70 -0.74
C VAL A 97 13.33 -3.23 0.59
N SER A 98 12.58 -3.07 1.69
CA SER A 98 13.15 -2.58 2.97
C SER A 98 13.59 -3.68 3.94
N GLY A 99 13.01 -4.88 3.87
CA GLY A 99 13.23 -5.93 4.90
C GLY A 99 13.40 -7.36 4.38
N GLY A 100 13.67 -7.55 3.08
CA GLY A 100 13.83 -8.90 2.50
C GLY A 100 12.53 -9.69 2.36
N GLY A 101 11.38 -9.00 2.43
CA GLY A 101 10.05 -9.56 2.29
C GLY A 101 9.83 -10.38 1.02
N LYS A 102 9.35 -11.62 1.18
CA LYS A 102 9.09 -12.57 0.09
C LYS A 102 7.60 -12.79 -0.20
N SER A 103 6.72 -12.02 0.44
CA SER A 103 5.29 -12.30 0.50
C SER A 103 4.42 -11.15 -0.05
N PRO A 104 4.61 -10.70 -1.30
CA PRO A 104 3.90 -9.53 -1.84
C PRO A 104 2.37 -9.72 -1.89
N LYS A 105 1.89 -10.94 -2.16
CA LYS A 105 0.46 -11.24 -2.18
C LYS A 105 -0.15 -11.24 -0.77
N THR A 106 0.56 -11.78 0.21
CA THR A 106 0.13 -11.78 1.61
C THR A 106 0.03 -10.36 2.15
N LEU A 107 1.02 -9.50 1.88
CA LEU A 107 0.97 -8.09 2.24
C LEU A 107 -0.22 -7.36 1.61
N ALA A 108 -0.49 -7.59 0.33
CA ALA A 108 -1.64 -7.00 -0.34
C ALA A 108 -2.95 -7.42 0.34
N ALA A 109 -3.09 -8.70 0.71
CA ALA A 109 -4.26 -9.21 1.41
C ALA A 109 -4.41 -8.60 2.82
N LEU A 110 -3.32 -8.48 3.58
CA LEU A 110 -3.35 -7.88 4.92
C LEU A 110 -3.71 -6.39 4.89
N ARG A 111 -3.22 -5.65 3.88
CA ARG A 111 -3.60 -4.24 3.68
C ARG A 111 -5.07 -4.11 3.31
N ALA A 112 -5.60 -4.99 2.46
CA ALA A 112 -7.01 -5.03 2.13
C ALA A 112 -7.87 -5.38 3.37
N LEU A 113 -7.44 -6.35 4.17
CA LEU A 113 -8.10 -6.71 5.42
C LEU A 113 -8.15 -5.55 6.41
N ALA A 114 -7.06 -4.78 6.53
CA ALA A 114 -7.02 -3.60 7.38
C ALA A 114 -8.07 -2.55 6.98
N LEU A 115 -8.26 -2.32 5.68
CA LEU A 115 -9.30 -1.43 5.17
C LEU A 115 -10.70 -1.98 5.45
N ALA A 116 -10.93 -3.27 5.21
CA ALA A 116 -12.22 -3.93 5.49
C ALA A 116 -12.59 -3.84 6.98
N MET A 117 -11.63 -4.07 7.88
CA MET A 117 -11.84 -3.89 9.33
C MET A 117 -12.21 -2.45 9.69
N MET A 118 -11.56 -1.46 9.06
CA MET A 118 -11.90 -0.05 9.28
C MET A 118 -13.32 0.28 8.82
N GLU A 119 -13.71 -0.23 7.65
CA GLU A 119 -15.06 -0.06 7.09
C GLU A 119 -16.12 -0.73 7.96
N ASP A 120 -15.89 -1.98 8.37
CA ASP A 120 -16.77 -2.72 9.28
C ASP A 120 -16.95 -1.98 10.62
N ASN A 121 -15.86 -1.48 11.21
CA ASN A 121 -15.90 -0.74 12.46
C ASN A 121 -16.60 0.62 12.31
N GLN A 122 -16.51 1.25 11.13
CA GLN A 122 -17.24 2.49 10.84
C GLN A 122 -18.74 2.24 10.68
N HIS A 123 -19.11 1.12 10.05
CA HIS A 123 -20.51 0.73 9.85
C HIS A 123 -21.16 0.28 11.17
N ASP A 124 -20.45 -0.48 11.99
CA ASP A 124 -20.90 -0.95 13.30
C ASP A 124 -19.79 -0.76 14.35
N PRO A 125 -19.83 0.37 15.09
CA PRO A 125 -18.82 0.68 16.11
C PRO A 125 -18.70 -0.35 17.24
N SER A 126 -19.70 -1.22 17.46
CA SER A 126 -19.63 -2.25 18.50
C SER A 126 -18.57 -3.33 18.20
N ARG A 127 -18.20 -3.47 16.92
CA ARG A 127 -17.18 -4.37 16.41
C ARG A 127 -15.76 -3.89 16.66
N ALA A 128 -15.57 -2.60 16.93
CA ALA A 128 -14.27 -2.04 17.26
C ALA A 128 -13.77 -2.62 18.58
N GLY A 129 -12.53 -3.11 18.59
CA GLY A 129 -11.87 -3.60 19.80
C GLY A 129 -11.01 -2.54 20.48
N GLU A 130 -10.72 -2.75 21.75
CA GLU A 130 -9.71 -1.96 22.48
C GLU A 130 -8.29 -2.36 22.05
N ARG A 131 -7.35 -1.42 22.22
CA ARG A 131 -5.95 -1.55 21.76
C ARG A 131 -5.19 -2.69 22.43
#